data_AF-A0A4P6UMY9-F1
#
_entry.id   AF-A0A4P6UMY9-F1
#
_cell.length_a   1.000
_cell.length_b   1.000
_cell.length_c   1.000
_cell.angle_alpha   90.00
_cell.angle_beta   90.00
_cell.angle_gamma   90.00
#
_symmetry.space_group_name_H-M   'P 1'
#
loop_
_entity.id
_entity.type
_entity.pdbx_description
1 polymer ?
#
loop_
_entity_poly.entity_id
_entity_poly.type
_entity_poly.pdbx_seq_one_letter_code
_entity_poly.pdbx_strand_id
1 'polypeptide(L)'
;MNMWKGMLNKFGRVIVNLILIAATFSYAMFQGGFVSWFLFYSLIPFLLYSILLNFVPLHIEEVSREVQPAKLARGDKASVMIRFKNKTWFPLAFLTVGEIGLNDHIVGKSTNIFFVGFKRNFSWSYEIPELERGIIEFSALQFTVTDFFGWTVRHKFIPLKQTVIVYPKITKIKYGKVERQFDQGGMLSPFHFVKDTSLVTSVRDYQAGDRFSWIHWKSFAKDETLRTKDFEVRHSQEVLLVLDATVNRHFEDAVDLAASVLQTIVENNGDVSFYIAGKERAFYPQIKRGQFEKVMQQLSIVQAYDSNNIELLLTKEGKTLDSSILLFTGELSDSLRNFFKNHGKKSKGIVCFVLSSEQEMKERIKENYYNVKIVPITKAMFPDVFTEVLRP
;
A
#
# COMPACT_ATOMS: atom_id res chain seq x y z
N MET A 1 -16.94 -30.41 15.05
CA MET A 1 -16.42 -31.50 14.21
C MET A 1 -14.88 -31.55 14.10
N ASN A 2 -14.17 -30.41 14.08
CA ASN A 2 -12.68 -30.39 13.98
C ASN A 2 -11.92 -30.78 15.27
N MET A 3 -12.51 -30.56 16.45
CA MET A 3 -11.87 -30.88 17.74
C MET A 3 -11.73 -32.40 17.96
N TRP A 4 -12.73 -33.18 17.52
CA TRP A 4 -12.73 -34.65 17.59
C TRP A 4 -11.69 -35.28 16.66
N LYS A 5 -11.55 -34.79 15.42
CA LYS A 5 -10.47 -35.23 14.50
C LYS A 5 -9.07 -34.92 15.05
N GLY A 6 -8.90 -33.76 15.68
CA GLY A 6 -7.63 -33.38 16.33
C GLY A 6 -7.28 -34.24 17.55
N MET A 7 -8.28 -34.60 18.37
CA MET A 7 -8.09 -35.55 19.46
C MET A 7 -7.84 -36.97 18.94
N LEU A 8 -8.60 -37.45 17.95
CA LEU A 8 -8.41 -38.77 17.35
C LEU A 8 -7.02 -38.95 16.73
N ASN A 9 -6.47 -37.91 16.10
CA ASN A 9 -5.12 -37.93 15.54
C ASN A 9 -4.03 -37.92 16.63
N LYS A 10 -4.24 -37.21 17.75
CA LYS A 10 -3.32 -37.23 18.89
C LYS A 10 -3.32 -38.60 19.59
N PHE A 11 -4.50 -39.13 19.90
CA PHE A 11 -4.64 -40.44 20.52
C PHE A 11 -4.19 -41.57 19.58
N GLY A 12 -4.49 -41.46 18.28
CA GLY A 12 -4.05 -42.42 17.27
C GLY A 12 -2.53 -42.54 17.19
N ARG A 13 -1.80 -41.41 17.23
CA ARG A 13 -0.33 -41.42 17.22
C ARG A 13 0.27 -42.03 18.49
N VAL A 14 -0.31 -41.76 19.66
CA VAL A 14 0.11 -42.40 20.92
C VAL A 14 -0.14 -43.90 20.89
N ILE A 15 -1.30 -44.33 20.37
CA ILE A 15 -1.64 -45.75 20.22
C ILE A 15 -0.67 -46.43 19.26
N VAL A 16 -0.31 -45.79 18.14
CA VAL A 16 0.70 -46.31 17.21
C VAL A 16 2.04 -46.51 17.91
N ASN A 17 2.48 -45.56 18.73
CA ASN A 17 3.72 -45.72 19.51
C ASN A 17 3.64 -46.89 20.49
N LEU A 18 2.52 -47.07 21.20
CA LEU A 18 2.33 -48.20 22.11
C LEU A 18 2.31 -49.54 21.37
N ILE A 19 1.66 -49.59 20.20
CA ILE A 19 1.66 -50.78 19.33
C ILE A 19 3.09 -51.08 18.85
N LEU A 20 3.86 -50.07 18.48
CA LEU A 20 5.24 -50.27 18.04
C LEU A 20 6.12 -50.82 19.18
N ILE A 21 5.95 -50.32 20.41
CA ILE A 21 6.61 -50.87 21.60
C ILE A 21 6.19 -52.33 21.81
N ALA A 22 4.89 -52.63 21.77
CA ALA A 22 4.39 -53.99 21.97
C ALA A 22 4.86 -54.96 20.88
N ALA A 23 4.91 -54.52 19.63
CA ALA A 23 5.36 -55.32 18.48
C ALA A 23 6.86 -55.60 18.56
N THR A 24 7.69 -54.58 18.84
CA THR A 24 9.14 -54.74 18.99
C THR A 24 9.51 -55.57 20.22
N PHE A 25 8.76 -55.44 21.32
CA PHE A 25 8.90 -56.29 22.50
C PHE A 25 8.51 -57.74 22.21
N SER A 26 7.37 -57.96 21.56
CA SER A 26 6.91 -59.29 21.14
C SER A 26 7.96 -59.97 20.24
N TYR A 27 8.47 -59.25 19.24
CA TYR A 27 9.54 -59.73 18.37
C TYR A 27 10.80 -60.13 19.15
N ALA A 28 11.25 -59.30 20.09
CA ALA A 28 12.39 -59.61 20.95
C ALA A 28 12.16 -60.85 21.84
N MET A 29 10.94 -61.01 22.35
CA MET A 29 10.57 -62.14 23.23
C MET A 29 10.44 -63.46 22.48
N PHE A 30 9.81 -63.47 21.29
CA PHE A 30 9.57 -64.70 20.51
C PHE A 30 10.78 -65.17 19.71
N GLN A 31 11.52 -64.27 19.06
CA GLN A 31 12.72 -64.65 18.30
C GLN A 31 13.92 -64.87 19.23
N GLY A 32 14.03 -64.07 20.29
CA GLY A 32 15.20 -64.06 21.16
C GLY A 32 16.50 -63.62 20.46
N GLY A 33 17.62 -63.80 21.15
CA GLY A 33 18.97 -63.50 20.63
C GLY A 33 19.38 -62.03 20.74
N PHE A 34 20.67 -61.77 20.51
CA PHE A 34 21.27 -60.44 20.68
C PHE A 34 20.64 -59.38 19.77
N VAL A 35 20.40 -59.70 18.50
CA VAL A 35 19.93 -58.74 17.49
C VAL A 35 18.54 -58.19 17.82
N SER A 36 17.60 -59.05 18.20
CA SER A 36 16.21 -58.63 18.49
C SER A 36 16.13 -57.78 19.75
N TRP A 37 16.88 -58.14 20.81
CA TRP A 37 17.00 -57.32 22.02
C TRP A 37 17.72 -56.00 21.75
N PHE A 38 18.76 -55.98 20.92
CA PHE A 38 19.45 -54.76 20.51
C PHE A 38 18.50 -53.78 19.78
N LEU A 39 17.66 -54.29 18.86
CA LEU A 39 16.65 -53.47 18.17
C LEU A 39 15.65 -52.87 19.18
N PHE A 40 15.15 -53.67 20.12
CA PHE A 40 14.21 -53.19 21.12
C PHE A 40 14.83 -52.10 22.02
N TYR A 41 16.02 -52.36 22.57
CA TYR A 41 16.71 -51.41 23.45
C TYR A 41 17.22 -50.15 22.73
N SER A 42 17.49 -50.23 21.42
CA SER A 42 17.84 -49.03 20.64
C SER A 42 16.63 -48.16 20.32
N LEU A 43 15.44 -48.74 20.12
CA LEU A 43 14.23 -47.98 19.81
C LEU A 43 13.50 -47.44 21.05
N ILE A 44 13.62 -48.12 22.21
CA ILE A 44 12.88 -47.74 23.42
C ILE A 44 13.09 -46.29 23.87
N PRO A 45 14.30 -45.68 23.80
CA PRO A 45 14.48 -44.29 24.24
C PRO A 45 13.73 -43.32 23.33
N PHE A 46 13.67 -43.58 22.03
CA PHE A 46 12.95 -42.74 21.06
C PHE A 46 11.44 -42.85 21.23
N LEU A 47 10.94 -44.06 21.50
CA LEU A 47 9.52 -44.30 21.74
C LEU A 47 9.06 -43.69 23.07
N LEU A 48 9.84 -43.86 24.14
CA LEU A 48 9.60 -43.21 25.42
C LEU A 48 9.64 -41.69 25.29
N TYR A 49 10.65 -41.14 24.58
CA TYR A 49 10.73 -39.71 24.29
C TYR A 49 9.46 -39.20 23.57
N SER A 50 9.00 -39.93 22.54
CA SER A 50 7.79 -39.58 21.78
C SER A 50 6.53 -39.58 22.66
N ILE A 51 6.39 -40.57 23.54
CA ILE A 51 5.27 -40.65 24.49
C ILE A 51 5.34 -39.50 25.50
N LEU A 52 6.50 -39.25 26.12
CA LEU A 52 6.68 -38.16 27.08
C LEU A 52 6.36 -36.80 26.47
N LEU A 53 6.80 -36.56 25.23
CA LEU A 53 6.55 -35.32 24.50
C LEU A 53 5.05 -34.99 24.35
N ASN A 54 4.16 -35.99 24.31
CA ASN A 54 2.72 -35.77 24.24
C ASN A 54 2.13 -35.14 25.51
N PHE A 55 2.72 -35.45 26.67
CA PHE A 55 2.25 -35.00 27.98
C PHE A 55 2.97 -33.74 28.47
N VAL A 56 4.11 -33.39 27.87
CA VAL A 56 4.85 -32.18 28.22
C VAL A 56 4.05 -30.91 27.86
N PRO A 57 3.81 -30.01 28.82
CA PRO A 57 3.22 -28.70 28.53
C PRO A 57 4.27 -27.77 27.90
N LEU A 58 3.97 -27.27 26.70
CA LEU A 58 4.86 -26.37 25.97
C LEU A 58 4.79 -24.95 26.56
N HIS A 59 5.87 -24.49 27.18
CA HIS A 59 6.01 -23.16 27.76
C HIS A 59 6.93 -22.31 26.88
N ILE A 60 6.30 -21.49 26.04
CA ILE A 60 6.95 -20.56 25.11
C ILE A 60 6.44 -19.18 25.48
N GLU A 61 7.36 -18.28 25.79
CA GLU A 61 7.12 -16.95 26.35
C GLU A 61 8.01 -15.92 25.66
N GLU A 62 7.80 -14.64 25.99
CA GLU A 62 8.61 -13.51 25.48
C GLU A 62 8.67 -13.50 23.93
N VAL A 63 7.55 -13.82 23.29
CA VAL A 63 7.43 -13.86 21.83
C VAL A 63 7.26 -12.44 21.30
N SER A 64 8.17 -12.02 20.41
CA SER A 64 8.13 -10.72 19.76
C SER A 64 8.43 -10.85 18.27
N ARG A 65 7.81 -9.96 17.49
CA ARG A 65 8.01 -9.80 16.05
C ARG A 65 8.44 -8.37 15.80
N GLU A 66 9.54 -8.22 15.08
CA GLU A 66 10.08 -6.94 14.64
C GLU A 66 10.16 -6.94 13.12
N VAL A 67 9.66 -5.89 12.47
CA VAL A 67 9.67 -5.75 11.01
C VAL A 67 10.51 -4.53 10.66
N GLN A 68 11.52 -4.74 9.81
CA GLN A 68 12.43 -3.68 9.38
C GLN A 68 12.49 -3.61 7.84
N PRO A 69 12.53 -2.41 7.24
CA PRO A 69 12.41 -1.09 7.87
C PRO A 69 10.98 -0.77 8.37
N ALA A 70 10.85 0.27 9.21
CA ALA A 70 9.56 0.67 9.80
C ALA A 70 8.56 1.28 8.80
N LYS A 71 9.07 1.91 7.73
CA LYS A 71 8.28 2.36 6.58
C LYS A 71 8.69 1.51 5.38
N LEU A 72 7.72 0.83 4.77
CA LEU A 72 7.92 -0.02 3.61
C LEU A 72 7.18 0.58 2.42
N ALA A 73 7.78 0.50 1.24
CA ALA A 73 7.16 0.86 -0.01
C ALA A 73 7.05 -0.35 -0.96
N ARG A 74 6.20 -0.23 -1.97
CA ARG A 74 6.03 -1.23 -3.03
C ARG A 74 7.38 -1.55 -3.69
N GLY A 75 7.72 -2.84 -3.75
CA GLY A 75 8.97 -3.36 -4.29
C GLY A 75 10.13 -3.40 -3.30
N ASP A 76 9.96 -2.90 -2.06
CA ASP A 76 10.95 -3.08 -1.02
C ASP A 76 11.04 -4.54 -0.55
N LYS A 77 12.07 -4.83 0.23
CA LYS A 77 12.22 -6.09 0.97
C LYS A 77 12.02 -5.82 2.45
N ALA A 78 11.15 -6.56 3.10
CA ALA A 78 10.99 -6.51 4.55
C ALA A 78 11.76 -7.66 5.22
N SER A 79 12.58 -7.34 6.21
CA SER A 79 13.17 -8.32 7.12
C SER A 79 12.29 -8.44 8.36
N VAL A 80 11.79 -9.65 8.61
CA VAL A 80 10.97 -9.97 9.79
C VAL A 80 11.83 -10.78 10.74
N MET A 81 12.06 -10.25 11.95
CA MET A 81 12.79 -10.91 13.01
C MET A 81 11.82 -11.38 14.10
N ILE A 82 11.89 -12.67 14.41
CA ILE A 82 11.13 -13.31 15.48
C ILE A 82 12.08 -13.67 16.61
N ARG A 83 11.71 -13.27 17.83
CA ARG A 83 12.43 -13.66 19.05
C ARG A 83 11.46 -14.31 20.02
N PHE A 84 11.88 -15.41 20.62
CA PHE A 84 11.07 -16.11 21.62
C PHE A 84 11.96 -16.87 22.61
N LYS A 85 11.37 -17.22 23.74
CA LYS A 85 12.02 -17.98 24.80
C LYS A 85 11.27 -19.26 25.11
N ASN A 86 11.97 -20.39 25.05
CA ASN A 86 11.45 -21.69 25.40
C ASN A 86 11.79 -22.04 26.87
N LYS A 87 10.81 -21.91 27.76
CA LYS A 87 10.91 -22.32 29.17
C LYS A 87 10.39 -23.74 29.43
N THR A 88 10.10 -24.51 28.39
CA THR A 88 9.65 -25.91 28.53
C THR A 88 10.71 -26.74 29.27
N TRP A 89 10.36 -27.34 30.41
CA TRP A 89 11.30 -28.10 31.24
C TRP A 89 11.97 -29.27 30.50
N PHE A 90 11.26 -29.90 29.56
CA PHE A 90 11.71 -31.03 28.77
C PHE A 90 12.55 -30.58 27.54
N PRO A 91 13.66 -31.27 27.22
CA PRO A 91 14.49 -30.94 26.06
C PRO A 91 13.71 -31.27 24.77
N LEU A 92 13.46 -30.26 23.95
CA LEU A 92 12.80 -30.46 22.67
C LEU A 92 13.85 -30.84 21.62
N ALA A 93 13.59 -31.86 20.81
CA ALA A 93 14.45 -32.21 19.69
C ALA A 93 14.33 -31.15 18.58
N PHE A 94 13.16 -31.09 17.94
CA PHE A 94 12.88 -30.18 16.84
C PHE A 94 11.73 -29.24 17.18
N LEU A 95 11.96 -27.95 16.95
CA LEU A 95 10.94 -26.91 17.02
C LEU A 95 10.89 -26.17 15.70
N THR A 96 9.80 -26.31 14.98
CA THR A 96 9.49 -25.52 13.80
C THR A 96 8.66 -24.32 14.20
N VAL A 97 9.04 -23.13 13.75
CA VAL A 97 8.26 -21.90 13.92
C VAL A 97 7.78 -21.45 12.55
N GLY A 98 6.49 -21.17 12.43
CA GLY A 98 5.86 -20.69 11.21
C GLY A 98 4.94 -19.51 11.47
N GLU A 99 4.91 -18.57 10.54
CA GLU A 99 4.02 -17.41 10.57
C GLU A 99 2.64 -17.77 9.98
N ILE A 100 1.55 -17.33 10.63
CA ILE A 100 0.18 -17.49 10.14
C ILE A 100 -0.41 -16.13 9.79
N GLY A 101 -1.12 -16.07 8.67
CA GLY A 101 -1.81 -14.87 8.19
C GLY A 101 -1.17 -14.24 6.94
N LEU A 102 0.01 -14.72 6.54
CA LEU A 102 0.61 -14.37 5.26
C LEU A 102 -0.03 -15.18 4.13
N ASN A 103 -0.11 -14.59 2.93
CA ASN A 103 -0.53 -15.29 1.71
C ASN A 103 0.39 -16.51 1.44
N ASP A 104 -0.18 -17.62 0.98
CA ASP A 104 0.50 -18.92 0.83
C ASP A 104 1.82 -18.86 0.03
N HIS A 105 1.96 -17.92 -0.90
CA HIS A 105 3.19 -17.68 -1.67
C HIS A 105 4.38 -17.19 -0.82
N ILE A 106 4.11 -16.54 0.31
CA ILE A 106 5.10 -16.03 1.27
C ILE A 106 5.36 -17.07 2.38
N VAL A 107 4.36 -17.90 2.68
CA VAL A 107 4.37 -18.87 3.79
C VAL A 107 5.56 -19.84 3.72
N GLY A 108 5.93 -20.32 2.53
CA GLY A 108 7.00 -21.29 2.34
C GLY A 108 8.39 -20.83 2.80
N LYS A 109 8.67 -19.52 2.82
CA LYS A 109 9.93 -18.93 3.31
C LYS A 109 9.85 -18.45 4.76
N SER A 110 8.65 -18.43 5.34
CA SER A 110 8.37 -17.98 6.71
C SER A 110 8.29 -19.14 7.71
N THR A 111 9.03 -20.22 7.46
CA THR A 111 9.18 -21.33 8.42
C THR A 111 10.66 -21.61 8.69
N ASN A 112 10.99 -21.89 9.94
CA ASN A 112 12.34 -22.30 10.31
C ASN A 112 12.31 -23.41 11.34
N ILE A 113 13.28 -24.32 11.23
CA ILE A 113 13.44 -25.49 12.09
C ILE A 113 14.64 -25.25 13.00
N PHE A 114 14.42 -25.35 14.30
CA PHE A 114 15.46 -25.27 15.31
C PHE A 114 15.70 -26.63 15.94
N PHE A 115 16.98 -26.97 16.09
CA PHE A 115 17.40 -27.96 17.06
C PHE A 115 17.50 -27.28 18.43
N VAL A 116 16.61 -27.64 19.36
CA VAL A 116 16.44 -26.88 20.62
C VAL A 116 17.36 -27.43 21.71
N GLY A 117 17.28 -28.73 22.00
CA GLY A 117 17.95 -29.32 23.16
C GLY A 117 17.57 -28.59 24.45
N PHE A 118 18.58 -28.07 25.15
CA PHE A 118 18.43 -27.26 26.37
C PHE A 118 18.49 -25.74 26.13
N LYS A 119 18.67 -25.30 24.87
CA LYS A 119 18.74 -23.88 24.54
C LYS A 119 17.41 -23.21 24.84
N ARG A 120 17.46 -22.03 25.46
CA ARG A 120 16.29 -21.30 25.95
C ARG A 120 15.89 -20.12 25.08
N ASN A 121 16.86 -19.44 24.47
CA ASN A 121 16.60 -18.22 23.69
C ASN A 121 16.79 -18.50 22.20
N PHE A 122 15.84 -18.07 21.38
CA PHE A 122 15.87 -18.26 19.94
C PHE A 122 15.55 -16.95 19.22
N SER A 123 16.25 -16.74 18.11
CA SER A 123 16.03 -15.65 17.19
C SER A 123 16.13 -16.19 15.77
N TRP A 124 15.22 -15.77 14.91
CA TRP A 124 15.25 -16.09 13.49
C TRP A 124 14.71 -14.93 12.69
N SER A 125 15.31 -14.70 11.53
CA SER A 125 14.88 -13.70 10.57
C SER A 125 14.58 -14.33 9.23
N TYR A 126 13.53 -13.85 8.58
CA TYR A 126 13.24 -14.16 7.19
C TYR A 126 12.93 -12.88 6.42
N GLU A 127 13.10 -12.94 5.11
CA GLU A 127 12.81 -11.82 4.21
C GLU A 127 11.54 -12.08 3.42
N ILE A 128 10.72 -11.04 3.30
CA ILE A 128 9.61 -10.97 2.37
C ILE A 128 10.10 -10.13 1.18
N PRO A 129 10.44 -10.77 0.03
CA PRO A 129 10.87 -10.05 -1.15
C PRO A 129 9.68 -9.40 -1.85
N GLU A 130 9.96 -8.30 -2.58
CA GLU A 130 9.04 -7.68 -3.54
C GLU A 130 7.65 -7.41 -2.96
N LEU A 131 7.60 -6.53 -1.95
CA LEU A 131 6.34 -6.19 -1.31
C LEU A 131 5.34 -5.55 -2.28
N GLU A 132 4.11 -6.06 -2.27
CA GLU A 132 2.98 -5.40 -2.89
C GLU A 132 2.44 -4.31 -1.96
N ARG A 133 1.89 -3.25 -2.57
CA ARG A 133 1.24 -2.15 -1.84
C ARG A 133 -0.02 -2.68 -1.15
N GLY A 134 -0.24 -2.31 0.11
CA GLY A 134 -1.36 -2.84 0.87
C GLY A 134 -1.11 -2.91 2.37
N ILE A 135 -1.91 -3.73 3.03
CA ILE A 135 -1.75 -4.08 4.44
C ILE A 135 -1.29 -5.52 4.52
N ILE A 136 -0.17 -5.75 5.20
CA ILE A 136 0.29 -7.07 5.58
C ILE A 136 -0.22 -7.35 6.99
N GLU A 137 -1.04 -8.40 7.12
CA GLU A 137 -1.61 -8.82 8.40
C GLU A 137 -0.90 -10.07 8.94
N PHE A 138 -0.20 -9.91 10.05
CA PHE A 138 0.33 -11.03 10.81
C PHE A 138 -0.68 -11.43 11.88
N SER A 139 -1.06 -12.70 11.94
CA SER A 139 -2.11 -13.17 12.86
C SER A 139 -1.53 -13.86 14.10
N ALA A 140 -0.72 -14.88 13.89
CA ALA A 140 -0.23 -15.74 14.97
C ALA A 140 1.05 -16.48 14.56
N LEU A 141 1.79 -16.92 15.57
CA LEU A 141 2.91 -17.84 15.37
C LEU A 141 2.51 -19.26 15.73
N GLN A 142 2.80 -20.18 14.81
CA GLN A 142 2.67 -21.61 15.03
C GLN A 142 4.01 -22.20 15.44
N PHE A 143 4.05 -22.74 16.64
CA PHE A 143 5.16 -23.54 17.13
C PHE A 143 4.79 -25.01 16.98
N THR A 144 5.53 -25.73 16.14
CA THR A 144 5.35 -27.16 15.90
C THR A 144 6.54 -27.90 16.46
N VAL A 145 6.30 -28.75 17.45
CA VAL A 145 7.32 -29.57 18.10
C VAL A 145 7.18 -31.01 17.62
N THR A 146 8.28 -31.60 17.20
CA THR A 146 8.31 -32.94 16.61
C THR A 146 9.44 -33.77 17.23
N ASP A 147 9.24 -35.09 17.28
CA ASP A 147 10.28 -36.05 17.63
C ASP A 147 11.19 -36.39 16.44
N PHE A 148 12.13 -37.34 16.62
CA PHE A 148 13.10 -37.73 15.61
C PHE A 148 12.49 -38.43 14.39
N PHE A 149 11.32 -39.05 14.54
CA PHE A 149 10.70 -39.89 13.50
C PHE A 149 9.34 -39.37 13.02
N GLY A 150 8.89 -38.21 13.52
CA GLY A 150 7.58 -37.63 13.22
C GLY A 150 6.39 -38.34 13.86
N TRP A 151 6.62 -39.28 14.79
CA TRP A 151 5.54 -40.05 15.42
C TRP A 151 4.63 -39.14 16.23
N THR A 152 5.24 -38.24 17.02
CA THR A 152 4.54 -37.21 17.78
C THR A 152 4.78 -35.83 17.19
N VAL A 153 3.69 -35.12 16.90
CA VAL A 153 3.69 -33.73 16.46
C VAL A 153 2.75 -32.93 17.35
N ARG A 154 3.26 -31.84 17.92
CA ARG A 154 2.52 -30.96 18.84
C ARG A 154 2.52 -29.54 18.29
N HIS A 155 1.34 -28.94 18.16
CA HIS A 155 1.21 -27.55 17.75
C HIS A 155 0.82 -26.68 18.95
N LYS A 156 1.46 -25.52 19.06
CA LYS A 156 1.09 -24.42 19.95
C LYS A 156 0.95 -23.15 19.12
N PHE A 157 -0.20 -22.49 19.25
CA PHE A 157 -0.48 -21.23 18.59
C PHE A 157 -0.33 -20.10 19.60
N ILE A 158 0.42 -19.06 19.24
CA ILE A 158 0.55 -17.85 20.04
C ILE A 158 0.02 -16.69 19.20
N PRO A 159 -1.12 -16.08 19.59
CA PRO A 159 -1.66 -14.94 18.87
C PRO A 159 -0.69 -13.76 19.01
N LEU A 160 -0.25 -13.21 17.88
CA LEU A 160 0.66 -12.08 17.84
C LEU A 160 0.24 -11.21 16.65
N LYS A 161 -0.85 -10.47 16.84
CA LYS A 161 -1.43 -9.64 15.80
C LYS A 161 -0.56 -8.40 15.57
N GLN A 162 -0.16 -8.19 14.33
CA GLN A 162 0.58 -6.99 13.92
C GLN A 162 0.18 -6.67 12.48
N THR A 163 -0.03 -5.40 12.19
CA THR A 163 -0.31 -4.93 10.84
C THR A 163 0.81 -4.02 10.38
N VAL A 164 1.20 -4.16 9.12
CA VAL A 164 2.23 -3.34 8.50
C VAL A 164 1.69 -2.79 7.19
N ILE A 165 1.77 -1.47 7.01
CA ILE A 165 1.31 -0.79 5.80
C ILE A 165 2.47 -0.66 4.84
N VAL A 166 2.27 -1.12 3.60
CA VAL A 166 3.19 -0.94 2.49
C VAL A 166 2.69 0.19 1.62
N TYR A 167 3.45 1.28 1.60
CA TYR A 167 3.14 2.51 0.87
C TYR A 167 3.40 2.36 -0.63
N PRO A 168 2.76 3.18 -1.48
CA PRO A 168 3.14 3.25 -2.89
C PRO A 168 4.60 3.67 -3.06
N LYS A 169 5.21 3.26 -4.16
CA LYS A 169 6.61 3.56 -4.46
C LYS A 169 6.74 5.02 -4.91
N ILE A 170 7.46 5.80 -4.11
CA ILE A 170 7.77 7.19 -4.43
C ILE A 170 8.98 7.28 -5.34
N THR A 171 8.81 7.96 -6.46
CA THR A 171 9.88 8.38 -7.35
C THR A 171 10.09 9.88 -7.22
N LYS A 172 11.34 10.33 -7.07
CA LYS A 172 11.65 11.76 -7.00
C LYS A 172 11.41 12.40 -8.37
N ILE A 173 10.46 13.34 -8.45
CA ILE A 173 10.10 14.04 -9.68
C ILE A 173 10.74 15.43 -9.69
N LYS A 174 11.25 15.86 -10.85
CA LYS A 174 11.67 17.25 -11.06
C LYS A 174 10.43 18.13 -11.17
N TYR A 175 10.20 18.96 -10.17
CA TYR A 175 9.03 19.84 -10.14
C TYR A 175 9.05 20.84 -11.32
N GLY A 176 7.97 20.87 -12.10
CA GLY A 176 7.75 21.84 -13.15
C GLY A 176 6.38 22.48 -12.99
N LYS A 177 6.28 23.81 -13.15
CA LYS A 177 5.00 24.51 -13.11
C LYS A 177 4.18 24.13 -14.35
N VAL A 178 3.10 23.36 -14.16
CA VAL A 178 2.20 22.87 -15.23
C VAL A 178 1.49 24.03 -15.96
N GLU A 179 1.41 25.21 -15.35
CA GLU A 179 0.65 26.37 -15.82
C GLU A 179 1.00 26.88 -17.23
N ARG A 180 2.26 26.74 -17.68
CA ARG A 180 2.71 27.47 -18.89
C ARG A 180 2.11 26.98 -20.22
N GLN A 181 1.44 25.82 -20.26
CA GLN A 181 0.92 25.29 -21.53
C GLN A 181 -0.48 25.78 -21.92
N PHE A 182 -1.36 26.06 -20.97
CA PHE A 182 -2.68 26.60 -21.31
C PHE A 182 -2.65 28.11 -21.59
N ASP A 183 -1.57 28.79 -21.19
CA ASP A 183 -1.33 30.21 -21.50
C ASP A 183 -0.74 30.46 -22.89
N GLN A 184 -0.15 29.44 -23.54
CA GLN A 184 0.58 29.61 -24.80
C GLN A 184 -0.08 28.83 -25.95
N GLY A 185 -1.25 29.29 -26.41
CA GLY A 185 -1.75 29.02 -27.76
C GLY A 185 -3.25 28.72 -27.89
N GLY A 186 -3.98 29.66 -28.50
CA GLY A 186 -5.11 29.33 -29.38
C GLY A 186 -6.54 29.51 -28.89
N MET A 187 -6.81 29.92 -27.64
CA MET A 187 -8.08 30.54 -27.27
C MET A 187 -7.93 31.28 -25.95
N LEU A 188 -8.11 32.60 -26.00
CA LEU A 188 -8.29 33.45 -24.83
C LEU A 188 -9.60 33.04 -24.15
N SER A 189 -9.52 32.15 -23.18
CA SER A 189 -10.54 31.99 -22.15
C SER A 189 -10.18 32.94 -21.01
N PRO A 190 -11.09 33.81 -20.54
CA PRO A 190 -10.79 34.75 -19.47
C PRO A 190 -10.53 33.95 -18.19
N PHE A 191 -9.26 33.82 -17.80
CA PHE A 191 -8.91 33.39 -16.46
C PHE A 191 -9.59 34.37 -15.49
N HIS A 192 -10.62 33.90 -14.79
CA HIS A 192 -11.16 34.64 -13.66
C HIS A 192 -10.12 34.57 -12.55
N PHE A 193 -9.21 35.53 -12.54
CA PHE A 193 -8.37 35.83 -11.38
C PHE A 193 -9.32 36.15 -10.23
N VAL A 194 -9.47 35.22 -9.29
CA VAL A 194 -10.17 35.52 -8.04
C VAL A 194 -9.23 36.39 -7.23
N LYS A 195 -9.37 37.72 -7.38
CA LYS A 195 -8.67 38.67 -6.53
C LYS A 195 -9.14 38.46 -5.10
N ASP A 196 -8.20 38.21 -4.20
CA ASP A 196 -8.53 38.08 -2.78
C ASP A 196 -8.87 39.47 -2.24
N THR A 197 -10.16 39.74 -2.08
CA THR A 197 -10.64 41.06 -1.64
C THR A 197 -10.36 41.34 -0.16
N SER A 198 -9.76 40.40 0.58
CA SER A 198 -9.43 40.57 2.00
C SER A 198 -8.16 41.41 2.24
N LEU A 199 -7.23 41.42 1.28
CA LEU A 199 -5.92 42.08 1.42
C LEU A 199 -5.73 43.15 0.33
N VAL A 200 -5.79 44.42 0.75
CA VAL A 200 -5.47 45.57 -0.11
C VAL A 200 -3.95 45.75 -0.13
N THR A 201 -3.34 45.60 -1.30
CA THR A 201 -1.87 45.72 -1.47
C THR A 201 -1.46 47.14 -1.80
N SER A 202 -2.22 47.82 -2.67
CA SER A 202 -1.96 49.20 -3.06
C SER A 202 -3.25 49.95 -3.39
N VAL A 203 -3.13 51.24 -3.66
CA VAL A 203 -4.24 52.09 -4.09
C VAL A 203 -3.80 52.76 -5.38
N ARG A 204 -4.61 52.63 -6.44
CA ARG A 204 -4.34 53.23 -7.76
C ARG A 204 -5.48 54.16 -8.19
N ASP A 205 -5.23 54.97 -9.20
CA ASP A 205 -6.27 55.83 -9.77
C ASP A 205 -7.42 54.99 -10.33
N TYR A 206 -8.63 55.49 -10.11
CA TYR A 206 -9.85 54.85 -10.58
C TYR A 206 -9.92 54.89 -12.10
N GLN A 207 -10.24 53.75 -12.73
CA GLN A 207 -10.50 53.69 -14.15
C GLN A 207 -11.94 53.29 -14.44
N ALA A 208 -12.48 53.79 -15.54
CA ALA A 208 -13.83 53.45 -15.99
C ALA A 208 -13.94 51.92 -16.23
N GLY A 209 -14.73 51.25 -15.41
CA GLY A 209 -14.86 49.78 -15.39
C GLY A 209 -14.53 49.15 -14.03
N ASP A 210 -13.85 49.89 -13.14
CA ASP A 210 -13.65 49.47 -11.76
C ASP A 210 -14.96 49.42 -10.98
N ARG A 211 -15.12 48.45 -10.08
CA ARG A 211 -16.32 48.31 -9.26
C ARG A 211 -16.37 49.42 -8.20
N PHE A 212 -17.54 50.05 -8.02
CA PHE A 212 -17.74 51.06 -6.97
C PHE A 212 -17.43 50.55 -5.54
N SER A 213 -17.65 49.25 -5.27
CA SER A 213 -17.31 48.63 -3.98
C SER A 213 -15.80 48.59 -3.70
N TRP A 214 -14.96 48.78 -4.72
CA TRP A 214 -13.51 48.80 -4.61
C TRP A 214 -12.95 50.22 -4.43
N ILE A 215 -13.80 51.25 -4.40
CA ILE A 215 -13.35 52.63 -4.13
C ILE A 215 -12.79 52.74 -2.71
N HIS A 216 -11.64 53.39 -2.59
CA HIS A 216 -11.03 53.69 -1.32
C HIS A 216 -11.59 55.00 -0.74
N TRP A 217 -12.78 54.92 -0.13
CA TRP A 217 -13.53 56.08 0.40
C TRP A 217 -12.72 56.97 1.36
N LYS A 218 -11.80 56.39 2.14
CA LYS A 218 -10.94 57.15 3.06
C LYS A 218 -9.93 58.05 2.33
N SER A 219 -9.50 57.67 1.12
CA SER A 219 -8.66 58.55 0.28
C SER A 219 -9.52 59.65 -0.32
N PHE A 220 -10.64 59.28 -0.92
CA PHE A 220 -11.58 60.21 -1.55
C PHE A 220 -12.04 61.33 -0.60
N ALA A 221 -12.31 61.00 0.66
CA ALA A 221 -12.69 61.99 1.67
C ALA A 221 -11.59 63.01 2.03
N LYS A 222 -10.33 62.77 1.67
CA LYS A 222 -9.20 63.66 1.98
C LYS A 222 -8.78 64.54 0.82
N ASP A 223 -8.76 63.97 -0.39
CA ASP A 223 -8.19 64.62 -1.57
C ASP A 223 -9.17 64.74 -2.74
N GLU A 224 -10.43 64.34 -2.56
CA GLU A 224 -11.50 64.35 -3.58
C GLU A 224 -11.15 63.59 -4.87
N THR A 225 -10.08 62.79 -4.85
CA THR A 225 -9.65 61.96 -5.97
C THR A 225 -10.17 60.54 -5.83
N LEU A 226 -10.83 60.04 -6.89
CA LEU A 226 -11.31 58.66 -6.92
C LEU A 226 -10.14 57.70 -7.12
N ARG A 227 -9.91 56.86 -6.12
CA ARG A 227 -8.92 55.79 -6.17
C ARG A 227 -9.55 54.43 -5.90
N THR A 228 -9.07 53.41 -6.60
CA THR A 228 -9.49 52.01 -6.46
C THR A 228 -8.48 51.25 -5.59
N LYS A 229 -8.98 50.46 -4.65
CA LYS A 229 -8.20 49.47 -3.89
C LYS A 229 -7.68 48.41 -4.87
N ASP A 230 -6.37 48.24 -4.93
CA ASP A 230 -5.77 47.13 -5.66
C ASP A 230 -5.50 45.98 -4.69
N PHE A 231 -6.13 44.85 -4.98
CA PHE A 231 -6.12 43.66 -4.14
C PHE A 231 -5.01 42.72 -4.59
N GLU A 232 -4.43 41.99 -3.64
CA GLU A 232 -3.47 40.95 -3.96
C GLU A 232 -4.15 39.88 -4.84
N VAL A 233 -3.58 39.63 -6.03
CA VAL A 233 -4.02 38.51 -6.84
C VAL A 233 -3.39 37.26 -6.25
N ARG A 234 -4.10 36.57 -5.35
CA ARG A 234 -3.69 35.20 -5.01
C ARG A 234 -3.89 34.34 -6.26
N HIS A 235 -2.77 33.87 -6.81
CA HIS A 235 -2.78 32.68 -7.66
C HIS A 235 -3.10 31.47 -6.77
N SER A 236 -4.37 31.30 -6.35
CA SER A 236 -4.77 30.04 -5.72
C SER A 236 -4.88 29.00 -6.83
N GLN A 237 -3.75 28.35 -7.09
CA GLN A 237 -3.56 27.33 -8.11
C GLN A 237 -4.10 26.01 -7.57
N GLU A 238 -5.42 25.86 -7.46
CA GLU A 238 -5.98 24.60 -7.00
C GLU A 238 -5.81 23.56 -8.12
N VAL A 239 -4.76 22.74 -8.00
CA VAL A 239 -4.55 21.56 -8.82
C VAL A 239 -5.32 20.41 -8.19
N LEU A 240 -6.20 19.79 -8.96
CA LEU A 240 -6.90 18.58 -8.55
C LEU A 240 -6.20 17.37 -9.13
N LEU A 241 -5.58 16.57 -8.27
CA LEU A 241 -5.09 15.25 -8.62
C LEU A 241 -6.23 14.25 -8.56
N VAL A 242 -6.39 13.47 -9.62
CA VAL A 242 -7.42 12.43 -9.73
C VAL A 242 -6.75 11.10 -10.02
N LEU A 243 -6.88 10.14 -9.10
CA LEU A 243 -6.52 8.75 -9.36
C LEU A 243 -7.75 8.00 -9.88
N ASP A 244 -7.63 7.42 -11.06
CA ASP A 244 -8.60 6.48 -11.61
C ASP A 244 -8.36 5.08 -11.02
N ALA A 245 -9.26 4.68 -10.11
CA ALA A 245 -9.32 3.35 -9.54
C ALA A 245 -10.43 2.49 -10.19
N THR A 246 -10.94 2.89 -11.35
CA THR A 246 -11.92 2.11 -12.13
C THR A 246 -11.28 1.11 -13.07
N VAL A 247 -9.97 1.24 -13.31
CA VAL A 247 -9.19 0.40 -14.23
C VAL A 247 -8.15 -0.38 -13.43
N ASN A 248 -8.04 -1.69 -13.68
CA ASN A 248 -7.04 -2.55 -13.03
C ASN A 248 -5.70 -2.59 -13.79
N ARG A 249 -5.73 -2.50 -15.14
CA ARG A 249 -4.52 -2.47 -15.96
C ARG A 249 -3.60 -1.34 -15.49
N HIS A 250 -2.31 -1.62 -15.25
CA HIS A 250 -1.30 -0.64 -14.79
C HIS A 250 -1.69 0.18 -13.54
N PHE A 251 -2.68 -0.26 -12.77
CA PHE A 251 -3.23 0.51 -11.63
C PHE A 251 -2.16 0.84 -10.59
N GLU A 252 -1.35 -0.14 -10.21
CA GLU A 252 -0.31 0.05 -9.20
C GLU A 252 0.74 1.09 -9.63
N ASP A 253 1.06 1.18 -10.92
CA ASP A 253 1.96 2.22 -11.43
C ASP A 253 1.28 3.60 -11.48
N ALA A 254 -0.04 3.65 -11.72
CA ALA A 254 -0.81 4.90 -11.64
C ALA A 254 -0.88 5.41 -10.18
N VAL A 255 -1.02 4.51 -9.20
CA VAL A 255 -0.93 4.84 -7.78
C VAL A 255 0.46 5.36 -7.42
N ASP A 256 1.53 4.68 -7.86
CA ASP A 256 2.92 5.11 -7.64
C ASP A 256 3.18 6.52 -8.21
N LEU A 257 2.69 6.79 -9.43
CA LEU A 257 2.81 8.09 -10.08
C LEU A 257 2.01 9.17 -9.34
N ALA A 258 0.75 8.90 -9.01
CA ALA A 258 -0.12 9.83 -8.28
C ALA A 258 0.48 10.20 -6.92
N ALA A 259 1.00 9.21 -6.18
CA ALA A 259 1.69 9.43 -4.90
C ALA A 259 2.96 10.28 -5.08
N SER A 260 3.76 9.98 -6.10
CA SER A 260 5.00 10.71 -6.41
C SER A 260 4.74 12.17 -6.79
N VAL A 261 3.72 12.43 -7.63
CA VAL A 261 3.31 13.79 -8.01
C VAL A 261 2.73 14.54 -6.82
N LEU A 262 1.86 13.91 -6.02
CA LEU A 262 1.30 14.51 -4.82
C LEU A 262 2.39 14.93 -3.84
N GLN A 263 3.33 14.03 -3.53
CA GLN A 263 4.45 14.33 -2.65
C GLN A 263 5.29 15.49 -3.18
N THR A 264 5.61 15.47 -4.48
CA THR A 264 6.41 16.53 -5.11
C THR A 264 5.70 17.89 -5.01
N ILE A 265 4.39 17.96 -5.24
CA ILE A 265 3.64 19.22 -5.13
C ILE A 265 3.59 19.71 -3.67
N VAL A 266 3.32 18.82 -2.71
CA VAL A 266 3.24 19.16 -1.28
C VAL A 266 4.60 19.60 -0.73
N GLU A 267 5.70 18.96 -1.12
CA GLU A 267 7.07 19.35 -0.74
C GLU A 267 7.47 20.74 -1.26
N ASN A 268 6.91 21.14 -2.41
CA ASN A 268 7.11 22.47 -3.01
C ASN A 268 6.05 23.49 -2.57
N ASN A 269 5.27 23.21 -1.52
CA ASN A 269 4.21 24.07 -0.97
C ASN A 269 3.12 24.47 -2.00
N GLY A 270 2.82 23.60 -2.97
CA GLY A 270 1.72 23.83 -3.90
C GLY A 270 0.35 23.54 -3.29
N ASP A 271 -0.66 24.31 -3.70
CA ASP A 271 -2.06 24.06 -3.32
C ASP A 271 -2.62 22.90 -4.15
N VAL A 272 -2.88 21.76 -3.49
CA VAL A 272 -3.34 20.54 -4.15
C VAL A 272 -4.51 19.91 -3.43
N SER A 273 -5.50 19.51 -4.21
CA SER A 273 -6.62 18.68 -3.78
C SER A 273 -6.46 17.29 -4.41
N PHE A 274 -6.89 16.24 -3.72
CA PHE A 274 -6.77 14.85 -4.21
C PHE A 274 -8.12 14.15 -4.22
N TYR A 275 -8.39 13.41 -5.29
CA TYR A 275 -9.61 12.64 -5.47
C TYR A 275 -9.30 11.22 -5.95
N ILE A 276 -9.98 10.24 -5.36
CA ILE A 276 -9.96 8.83 -5.81
C ILE A 276 -11.29 8.54 -6.49
N ALA A 277 -11.23 8.29 -7.80
CA ALA A 277 -12.37 7.87 -8.60
C ALA A 277 -12.45 6.34 -8.62
N GLY A 278 -13.20 5.75 -7.69
CA GLY A 278 -13.40 4.30 -7.63
C GLY A 278 -14.61 3.91 -6.79
N LYS A 279 -14.63 2.65 -6.33
CA LYS A 279 -15.66 2.15 -5.40
C LYS A 279 -15.64 2.92 -4.08
N GLU A 280 -14.46 3.07 -3.49
CA GLU A 280 -14.22 3.91 -2.32
C GLU A 280 -13.82 5.30 -2.78
N ARG A 281 -14.76 6.23 -2.69
CA ARG A 281 -14.56 7.63 -3.09
C ARG A 281 -13.99 8.39 -1.92
N ALA A 282 -12.89 9.09 -2.16
CA ALA A 282 -12.28 9.94 -1.16
C ALA A 282 -11.83 11.24 -1.81
N PHE A 283 -12.27 12.36 -1.22
CA PHE A 283 -11.90 13.70 -1.64
C PHE A 283 -11.21 14.43 -0.48
N TYR A 284 -10.00 14.92 -0.75
CA TYR A 284 -9.16 15.64 0.19
C TYR A 284 -8.89 17.05 -0.34
N PRO A 285 -9.65 18.06 0.13
CA PRO A 285 -9.44 19.44 -0.29
C PRO A 285 -8.20 20.04 0.40
N GLN A 286 -7.39 20.77 -0.36
CA GLN A 286 -6.26 21.58 0.15
C GLN A 286 -5.36 20.81 1.12
N ILE A 287 -4.65 19.80 0.61
CA ILE A 287 -3.82 18.90 1.39
C ILE A 287 -2.72 19.67 2.10
N LYS A 288 -2.86 19.79 3.42
CA LYS A 288 -1.81 20.24 4.33
C LYS A 288 -0.96 19.06 4.80
N ARG A 289 0.22 19.31 5.39
CA ARG A 289 1.14 18.27 5.91
C ARG A 289 0.45 17.18 6.75
N GLY A 290 -0.52 17.52 7.59
CA GLY A 290 -1.25 16.53 8.41
C GLY A 290 -2.27 15.67 7.64
N GLN A 291 -2.76 16.14 6.48
CA GLN A 291 -3.64 15.36 5.60
C GLN A 291 -2.84 14.54 4.58
N PHE A 292 -1.62 14.95 4.25
CA PHE A 292 -0.74 14.22 3.33
C PHE A 292 -0.52 12.77 3.77
N GLU A 293 -0.17 12.54 5.04
CA GLU A 293 0.00 11.18 5.59
C GLU A 293 -1.28 10.34 5.48
N LYS A 294 -2.47 10.96 5.67
CA LYS A 294 -3.76 10.26 5.51
C LYS A 294 -4.01 9.88 4.06
N VAL A 295 -3.70 10.77 3.11
CA VAL A 295 -3.84 10.50 1.68
C VAL A 295 -2.88 9.39 1.26
N MET A 296 -1.63 9.41 1.75
CA MET A 296 -0.64 8.36 1.50
C MET A 296 -1.08 6.99 2.05
N GLN A 297 -1.67 6.95 3.25
CA GLN A 297 -2.26 5.73 3.80
C GLN A 297 -3.43 5.23 2.94
N GLN A 298 -4.29 6.14 2.46
CA GLN A 298 -5.41 5.80 1.58
C GLN A 298 -4.94 5.26 0.23
N LEU A 299 -3.92 5.89 -0.35
CA LEU A 299 -3.22 5.38 -1.52
C LEU A 299 -2.57 4.02 -1.27
N SER A 300 -2.29 3.63 -0.03
CA SER A 300 -1.74 2.32 0.31
C SER A 300 -2.80 1.22 0.39
N ILE A 301 -4.08 1.57 0.62
CA ILE A 301 -5.16 0.59 0.79
C ILE A 301 -6.11 0.51 -0.40
N VAL A 302 -6.21 1.57 -1.22
CA VAL A 302 -7.12 1.64 -2.37
C VAL A 302 -6.91 0.45 -3.29
N GLN A 303 -7.98 -0.11 -3.83
CA GLN A 303 -7.93 -1.22 -4.79
C GLN A 303 -8.65 -0.80 -6.08
N ALA A 304 -8.16 -1.29 -7.21
CA ALA A 304 -8.86 -1.14 -8.48
C ALA A 304 -10.20 -1.86 -8.39
N TYR A 305 -11.24 -1.23 -8.94
CA TYR A 305 -12.57 -1.78 -9.03
C TYR A 305 -13.07 -1.59 -10.45
N ASP A 306 -13.17 -2.68 -11.21
CA ASP A 306 -13.57 -2.65 -12.61
C ASP A 306 -14.98 -2.03 -12.74
N SER A 307 -15.02 -0.79 -13.23
CA SER A 307 -16.25 -0.01 -13.34
C SER A 307 -16.23 0.83 -14.60
N ASN A 308 -17.26 0.65 -15.42
CA ASN A 308 -17.30 1.27 -16.75
C ASN A 308 -17.71 2.75 -16.74
N ASN A 309 -17.82 3.42 -15.58
CA ASN A 309 -18.43 4.76 -15.54
C ASN A 309 -17.66 5.78 -14.67
N ILE A 310 -16.37 5.97 -15.00
CA ILE A 310 -15.58 7.05 -14.43
C ILE A 310 -16.17 8.44 -14.73
N GLU A 311 -16.81 8.64 -15.89
CA GLU A 311 -17.46 9.91 -16.22
C GLU A 311 -18.47 10.34 -15.15
N LEU A 312 -19.32 9.42 -14.69
CA LEU A 312 -20.26 9.69 -13.61
C LEU A 312 -19.54 10.00 -12.28
N LEU A 313 -18.42 9.34 -12.00
CA LEU A 313 -17.65 9.57 -10.77
C LEU A 313 -16.99 10.96 -10.75
N LEU A 314 -16.53 11.44 -11.90
CA LEU A 314 -15.89 12.75 -12.03
C LEU A 314 -16.92 13.89 -12.08
N THR A 315 -18.07 13.65 -12.71
CA THR A 315 -19.13 14.67 -12.84
C THR A 315 -19.94 14.86 -11.57
N LYS A 316 -20.13 13.80 -10.76
CA LYS A 316 -20.85 13.88 -9.49
C LYS A 316 -20.11 14.76 -8.47
N GLU A 317 -18.78 14.80 -8.53
CA GLU A 317 -17.98 15.72 -7.74
C GLU A 317 -17.87 17.07 -8.47
N GLY A 318 -18.83 17.97 -8.21
CA GLY A 318 -18.96 19.26 -8.91
C GLY A 318 -17.74 20.20 -8.80
N LYS A 319 -16.80 19.93 -7.89
CA LYS A 319 -15.54 20.69 -7.75
C LYS A 319 -14.47 20.34 -8.80
N THR A 320 -14.65 19.24 -9.52
CA THR A 320 -13.70 18.77 -10.55
C THR A 320 -13.59 19.78 -11.70
N LEU A 321 -14.62 20.58 -11.96
CA LEU A 321 -14.70 21.46 -13.13
C LEU A 321 -14.04 22.83 -12.94
N ASP A 322 -13.83 23.29 -11.69
CA ASP A 322 -13.28 24.62 -11.38
C ASP A 322 -11.76 24.64 -11.19
N SER A 323 -11.09 23.50 -11.34
CA SER A 323 -9.66 23.29 -11.08
C SER A 323 -8.92 22.79 -12.32
N SER A 324 -7.59 22.94 -12.35
CA SER A 324 -6.75 22.25 -13.33
C SER A 324 -6.59 20.79 -12.88
N ILE A 325 -6.91 19.83 -13.74
CA ILE A 325 -6.95 18.41 -13.38
C ILE A 325 -5.67 17.71 -13.85
N LEU A 326 -5.02 16.98 -12.95
CA LEU A 326 -4.04 15.95 -13.30
C LEU A 326 -4.66 14.58 -13.02
N LEU A 327 -5.00 13.85 -14.09
CA LEU A 327 -5.66 12.55 -14.01
C LEU A 327 -4.66 11.43 -14.26
N PHE A 328 -4.63 10.41 -13.40
CA PHE A 328 -3.76 9.25 -13.50
C PHE A 328 -4.62 8.01 -13.74
N THR A 329 -4.45 7.35 -14.88
CA THR A 329 -5.18 6.13 -15.22
C THR A 329 -4.29 5.12 -15.92
N GLY A 330 -4.61 3.84 -15.79
CA GLY A 330 -3.90 2.79 -16.50
C GLY A 330 -4.44 2.49 -17.91
N GLU A 331 -5.63 3.00 -18.25
CA GLU A 331 -6.21 2.78 -19.57
C GLU A 331 -7.14 3.93 -19.95
N LEU A 332 -7.15 4.27 -21.24
CA LEU A 332 -8.07 5.27 -21.78
C LEU A 332 -9.40 4.61 -22.16
N SER A 333 -10.26 4.41 -21.15
CA SER A 333 -11.59 3.81 -21.32
C SER A 333 -12.55 4.70 -22.13
N ASP A 334 -13.59 4.11 -22.73
CA ASP A 334 -14.60 4.87 -23.49
C ASP A 334 -15.34 5.89 -22.64
N SER A 335 -15.60 5.57 -21.36
CA SER A 335 -16.20 6.52 -20.42
C SER A 335 -15.28 7.71 -20.16
N LEU A 336 -13.97 7.50 -20.02
CA LEU A 336 -13.02 8.60 -19.86
C LEU A 336 -12.93 9.48 -21.11
N ARG A 337 -12.99 8.88 -22.30
CA ARG A 337 -13.06 9.61 -23.59
C ARG A 337 -14.33 10.45 -23.67
N ASN A 338 -15.48 9.91 -23.25
CA ASN A 338 -16.73 10.65 -23.20
C ASN A 338 -16.66 11.82 -22.22
N PHE A 339 -16.04 11.62 -21.04
CA PHE A 339 -15.76 12.70 -20.11
C PHE A 339 -14.93 13.83 -20.76
N PHE A 340 -13.85 13.50 -21.49
CA PHE A 340 -13.06 14.50 -22.21
C PHE A 340 -13.85 15.26 -23.28
N LYS A 341 -14.70 14.56 -24.05
CA LYS A 341 -15.58 15.19 -25.07
C LYS A 341 -16.60 16.14 -24.43
N ASN A 342 -17.23 15.73 -23.34
CA ASN A 342 -18.34 16.43 -22.71
C ASN A 342 -17.89 17.57 -21.78
N HIS A 343 -16.75 17.40 -21.11
CA HIS A 343 -16.31 18.29 -20.01
C HIS A 343 -14.98 18.99 -20.28
N GLY A 344 -14.19 18.59 -21.29
CA GLY A 344 -12.92 19.25 -21.62
C GLY A 344 -13.07 20.76 -21.81
N LYS A 345 -14.11 21.20 -22.55
CA LYS A 345 -14.43 22.62 -22.78
C LYS A 345 -14.78 23.43 -21.51
N LYS A 346 -15.29 22.77 -20.48
CA LYS A 346 -15.72 23.42 -19.23
C LYS A 346 -14.61 23.48 -18.19
N SER A 347 -13.61 22.61 -18.30
CA SER A 347 -12.47 22.54 -17.39
C SER A 347 -11.43 23.63 -17.67
N LYS A 348 -10.68 24.04 -16.64
CA LYS A 348 -9.52 24.93 -16.76
C LYS A 348 -8.30 24.29 -17.44
N GLY A 349 -8.38 23.01 -17.80
CA GLY A 349 -7.30 22.23 -18.39
C GLY A 349 -7.17 20.87 -17.72
N ILE A 350 -7.04 19.82 -18.52
CA ILE A 350 -6.87 18.43 -18.07
C ILE A 350 -5.57 17.89 -18.63
N VAL A 351 -4.71 17.37 -17.77
CA VAL A 351 -3.58 16.55 -18.18
C VAL A 351 -3.87 15.12 -17.72
N CYS A 352 -4.05 14.22 -18.67
CA CYS A 352 -4.31 12.81 -18.42
C CYS A 352 -3.04 12.01 -18.65
N PHE A 353 -2.46 11.51 -17.57
CA PHE A 353 -1.37 10.54 -17.60
C PHE A 353 -1.94 9.16 -17.75
N VAL A 354 -1.62 8.52 -18.87
CA VAL A 354 -2.06 7.16 -19.12
C VAL A 354 -0.87 6.22 -19.06
N LEU A 355 -0.86 5.38 -18.03
CA LEU A 355 0.23 4.45 -17.78
C LEU A 355 0.18 3.33 -18.82
N SER A 356 1.33 3.00 -19.38
CA SER A 356 1.44 1.95 -20.42
C SER A 356 2.81 1.29 -20.39
N SER A 357 2.90 0.09 -20.98
CA SER A 357 4.19 -0.53 -21.26
C SER A 357 4.91 0.18 -22.42
N GLU A 358 6.23 -0.02 -22.58
CA GLU A 358 7.00 0.57 -23.69
C GLU A 358 6.49 0.11 -25.07
N GLN A 359 5.94 -1.11 -25.16
CA GLN A 359 5.38 -1.66 -26.39
C GLN A 359 4.06 -0.96 -26.75
N GLU A 360 3.15 -0.84 -25.78
CA GLU A 360 1.86 -0.14 -25.94
C GLU A 360 2.02 1.33 -26.32
N MET A 361 3.07 1.99 -25.84
CA MET A 361 3.31 3.40 -26.15
C MET A 361 3.56 3.63 -27.65
N LYS A 362 4.17 2.67 -28.36
CA LYS A 362 4.46 2.79 -29.80
C LYS A 362 3.21 2.66 -30.68
N GLU A 363 2.17 2.00 -30.19
CA GLU A 363 0.94 1.70 -30.94
C GLU A 363 -0.13 2.77 -30.76
N ARG A 364 0.05 3.72 -29.84
CA ARG A 364 -0.99 4.69 -29.51
C ARG A 364 -1.13 5.82 -30.53
N ILE A 365 -2.36 5.96 -31.01
CA ILE A 365 -2.81 7.06 -31.86
C ILE A 365 -2.98 8.33 -31.01
N LYS A 366 -2.47 9.46 -31.50
CA LYS A 366 -2.68 10.78 -30.88
C LYS A 366 -4.14 11.18 -31.01
N GLU A 367 -4.83 11.32 -29.88
CA GLU A 367 -6.17 11.89 -29.83
C GLU A 367 -6.14 13.30 -29.25
N ASN A 368 -6.77 14.23 -29.96
CA ASN A 368 -6.85 15.62 -29.55
C ASN A 368 -8.26 15.94 -29.06
N TYR A 369 -8.33 16.44 -27.83
CA TYR A 369 -9.54 16.94 -27.21
C TYR A 369 -9.29 18.38 -26.77
N TYR A 370 -10.34 19.20 -26.75
CA TYR A 370 -10.22 20.60 -26.36
C TYR A 370 -9.88 20.73 -24.86
N ASN A 371 -8.84 21.51 -24.53
CA ASN A 371 -8.30 21.67 -23.17
C ASN A 371 -7.87 20.36 -22.47
N VAL A 372 -7.64 19.27 -23.20
CA VAL A 372 -7.14 18.02 -22.63
C VAL A 372 -5.87 17.59 -23.33
N LYS A 373 -4.85 17.30 -22.54
CA LYS A 373 -3.59 16.74 -23.00
C LYS A 373 -3.46 15.31 -22.47
N ILE A 374 -3.33 14.35 -23.38
CA ILE A 374 -3.10 12.95 -23.04
C ILE A 374 -1.60 12.68 -23.15
N VAL A 375 -0.98 12.27 -22.05
CA VAL A 375 0.46 11.99 -21.97
C VAL A 375 0.62 10.50 -21.63
N PRO A 376 1.02 9.66 -22.59
CA PRO A 376 1.38 8.29 -22.28
C PRO A 376 2.67 8.29 -21.47
N ILE A 377 2.70 7.55 -20.37
CA ILE A 377 3.85 7.51 -19.45
C ILE A 377 4.21 6.06 -19.14
N THR A 378 5.51 5.77 -19.21
CA THR A 378 6.10 4.54 -18.69
C THR A 378 6.77 4.82 -17.34
N LYS A 379 7.03 3.76 -16.56
CA LYS A 379 7.68 3.87 -15.24
C LYS A 379 9.03 4.59 -15.28
N ALA A 380 9.77 4.45 -16.37
CA ALA A 380 11.07 5.10 -16.56
C ALA A 380 10.98 6.64 -16.69
N MET A 381 9.82 7.15 -17.12
CA MET A 381 9.60 8.58 -17.37
C MET A 381 9.14 9.35 -16.13
N PHE A 382 8.90 8.67 -15.00
CA PHE A 382 8.39 9.27 -13.76
C PHE A 382 9.21 10.48 -13.26
N PRO A 383 10.55 10.46 -13.27
CA PRO A 383 11.34 11.60 -12.80
C PRO A 383 11.13 12.90 -13.60
N ASP A 384 10.77 12.77 -14.88
CA ASP A 384 10.65 13.89 -15.82
C ASP A 384 9.18 14.14 -16.26
N VAL A 385 8.19 13.60 -15.51
CA VAL A 385 6.75 13.70 -15.82
C VAL A 385 6.30 15.12 -16.17
N PHE A 386 6.71 16.12 -15.39
CA PHE A 386 6.34 17.51 -15.67
C PHE A 386 6.97 18.05 -16.97
N THR A 387 8.15 17.58 -17.34
CA THR A 387 8.79 17.92 -18.62
C THR A 387 8.11 17.22 -19.80
N GLU A 388 7.62 16.00 -19.62
CA GLU A 388 6.82 15.29 -20.64
C GLU A 388 5.51 16.00 -20.94
N VAL A 389 4.88 16.59 -19.92
CA VAL A 389 3.75 17.50 -20.15
C VAL A 389 4.21 18.67 -21.03
N LEU A 390 5.41 19.21 -20.85
CA LEU A 390 5.89 20.35 -21.65
C LEU A 390 6.23 20.02 -23.12
N ARG A 391 6.33 18.74 -23.51
CA ARG A 391 6.66 18.37 -24.90
C ARG A 391 5.49 18.64 -25.86
N PRO A 392 5.77 19.12 -27.09
CA PRO A 392 4.76 19.50 -28.07
C PRO A 392 3.98 18.31 -28.68
#